data_AF-A0A9Q1BA33-F1
#
_entry.id   AF-A0A9Q1BA33-F1
#
_cell.length_a   1.000
_cell.length_b   1.000
_cell.length_c   1.000
_cell.angle_alpha   90.00
_cell.angle_beta   90.00
_cell.angle_gamma   90.00
#
_symmetry.space_group_name_H-M   'P 1'
#
loop_
_entity.id
_entity.type
_entity.pdbx_description
1 polymer ?
#
loop_
_entity_poly.entity_id
_entity_poly.type
_entity_poly.pdbx_seq_one_letter_code
_entity_poly.pdbx_strand_id
1 'polypeptide(L)'
;MFYSRFVLRTLLSYFKLHRLQLEDHIIPVTSAHHTTRNRFIYAKNGIHKLPSSLSSLFQRKEPFSKSLASYLVKEPFQRKSKLNDESIKDFFERRFGSEIATYLVDAFCKGIYAGKSSELSIKSCFPSLFASDKKYGSVIHPWWNAVKARSRHHCCRGVKIGSRR
;
A
#
# COMPACT_ATOMS: atom_id res chain seq x y z
N MET A 1 1.38 -16.26 -5.82
CA MET A 1 -0.11 -16.21 -5.75
C MET A 1 -0.70 -14.79 -5.75
N PHE A 2 -0.06 -13.76 -5.16
CA PHE A 2 -0.58 -12.37 -5.17
C PHE A 2 -0.70 -11.72 -6.56
N TYR A 3 0.22 -12.04 -7.48
CA TYR A 3 0.19 -11.47 -8.84
C TYR A 3 -0.98 -11.98 -9.68
N SER A 4 -1.33 -13.26 -9.52
CA SER A 4 -2.47 -13.87 -10.22
C SER A 4 -3.77 -13.15 -9.86
N ARG A 5 -4.03 -12.86 -8.58
CA ARG A 5 -5.24 -12.12 -8.16
C ARG A 5 -5.27 -10.65 -8.57
N PHE A 6 -4.12 -9.96 -8.61
CA PHE A 6 -4.07 -8.55 -9.04
C PHE A 6 -4.25 -8.42 -10.55
N VAL A 7 -3.57 -9.25 -11.35
CA VAL A 7 -3.74 -9.31 -12.81
C VAL A 7 -5.16 -9.74 -13.18
N LEU A 8 -5.74 -10.74 -12.50
CA LEU A 8 -7.12 -11.16 -12.77
C LEU A 8 -8.13 -10.04 -12.49
N ARG A 9 -7.95 -9.27 -11.40
CA ARG A 9 -8.86 -8.15 -11.07
C ARG A 9 -8.77 -7.03 -12.10
N THR A 10 -7.56 -6.65 -12.53
CA THR A 10 -7.39 -5.65 -13.57
C THR A 10 -7.98 -6.12 -14.91
N LEU A 11 -7.76 -7.39 -15.26
CA LEU A 11 -8.34 -7.99 -16.47
C LEU A 11 -9.87 -8.09 -16.41
N LEU A 12 -10.44 -8.40 -15.24
CA LEU A 12 -11.90 -8.43 -15.05
C LEU A 12 -12.52 -7.04 -15.18
N SER A 13 -11.90 -6.02 -14.62
CA SER A 13 -12.35 -4.64 -14.80
C SER A 13 -12.25 -4.20 -16.26
N TYR A 14 -11.13 -4.52 -16.93
CA TYR A 14 -10.94 -4.22 -18.36
C TYR A 14 -11.97 -4.96 -19.23
N PHE A 15 -12.22 -6.24 -18.96
CA PHE A 15 -13.22 -7.03 -19.68
C PHE A 15 -14.64 -6.48 -19.49
N LYS A 16 -14.97 -5.97 -18.30
CA LYS A 16 -16.26 -5.31 -18.05
C LYS A 16 -16.39 -4.01 -18.84
N LEU A 17 -15.31 -3.24 -18.97
CA LEU A 17 -15.28 -2.01 -19.76
C LEU A 17 -15.41 -2.30 -21.26
N HIS A 18 -14.73 -3.33 -21.75
CA HIS A 18 -14.87 -3.84 -23.12
C HIS A 18 -16.31 -4.25 -23.44
N ARG A 19 -17.00 -4.90 -22.49
CA ARG A 19 -18.40 -5.32 -22.65
C ARG A 19 -19.38 -4.16 -22.71
N LEU A 20 -19.02 -3.01 -22.14
CA LEU A 20 -19.84 -1.79 -22.12
C LEU A 20 -19.47 -0.81 -23.24
N GLN A 21 -18.51 -1.14 -24.11
CA GLN A 21 -18.00 -0.27 -25.19
C GLN A 21 -17.56 1.12 -24.69
N LEU A 22 -17.13 1.21 -23.43
CA LEU A 22 -16.73 2.46 -22.76
C LEU A 22 -15.22 2.72 -22.86
N GLU A 23 -14.48 1.90 -23.60
CA GLU A 23 -13.01 1.96 -23.66
C GLU A 23 -12.50 3.31 -24.20
N ASP A 24 -13.18 3.85 -25.21
CA ASP A 24 -12.81 5.10 -25.87
C ASP A 24 -13.06 6.35 -25.01
N HIS A 25 -13.79 6.21 -23.90
CA HIS A 25 -14.08 7.30 -22.96
C HIS A 25 -13.19 7.27 -21.71
N ILE A 26 -12.27 6.31 -21.60
CA ILE A 26 -11.33 6.24 -20.48
C ILE A 26 -10.17 7.17 -20.79
N ILE A 27 -9.98 8.20 -19.96
CA ILE A 27 -8.80 9.05 -20.00
C ILE A 27 -7.82 8.54 -18.93
N PRO A 28 -6.82 7.72 -19.28
CA PRO A 28 -5.90 7.17 -18.30
C PRO A 28 -4.94 8.25 -17.82
N VAL A 29 -4.81 8.39 -16.50
CA VAL A 29 -3.71 9.17 -15.93
C VAL A 29 -2.48 8.28 -15.87
N THR A 30 -1.49 8.55 -16.74
CA THR A 30 -0.27 7.75 -16.79
C THR A 30 0.61 7.98 -15.54
N SER A 31 1.42 6.99 -15.19
CA SER A 31 2.40 7.08 -14.09
C SER A 31 3.50 8.14 -14.34
N ALA A 32 3.59 8.65 -15.57
CA ALA A 32 4.53 9.71 -15.95
C ALA A 32 3.99 11.11 -15.60
N HIS A 33 2.67 11.27 -15.46
CA HIS A 33 2.05 12.57 -15.21
C HIS A 33 2.41 13.12 -13.81
N HIS A 34 2.64 14.43 -13.71
CA HIS A 34 3.09 15.09 -12.47
C HIS A 34 2.08 14.94 -11.32
N THR A 35 0.78 14.86 -11.64
CA THR A 35 -0.30 14.68 -10.65
C THR A 35 -0.26 13.30 -9.98
N THR A 36 0.19 12.25 -10.68
CA THR A 36 0.28 10.88 -10.12
C THR A 36 1.42 10.74 -9.11
N ARG A 37 2.48 11.55 -9.27
CA ARG A 37 3.71 11.45 -8.47
C ARG A 37 3.66 12.28 -7.19
N ASN A 38 2.78 13.26 -7.11
CA ASN A 38 2.78 14.24 -6.03
C ASN A 38 1.55 14.07 -5.15
N ARG A 39 1.74 13.45 -3.97
CA ARG A 39 0.72 13.40 -2.92
C ARG A 39 1.15 14.31 -1.78
N PHE A 40 0.21 15.05 -1.20
CA PHE A 40 0.46 16.00 -0.14
C PHE A 40 -0.42 15.69 1.08
N ILE A 41 0.09 16.04 2.26
CA ILE A 41 -0.66 16.01 3.51
C ILE A 41 -0.54 17.38 4.19
N TYR A 42 -1.63 17.83 4.82
CA TYR A 42 -1.63 19.03 5.64
C TYR A 42 -1.43 18.63 7.10
N ALA A 43 -0.34 19.09 7.72
CA ALA A 43 0.01 18.79 9.11
C ALA A 43 0.89 19.91 9.68
N LYS A 44 0.85 20.15 10.99
CA LYS A 44 1.65 21.18 11.68
C LYS A 44 1.63 22.56 10.97
N ASN A 45 0.45 22.98 10.54
CA ASN A 45 0.21 24.22 9.79
C ASN A 45 0.96 24.34 8.45
N GLY A 46 1.42 23.22 7.87
CA GLY A 46 2.15 23.18 6.60
C GLY A 46 1.63 22.11 5.64
N ILE A 47 1.90 22.31 4.35
CA ILE A 47 1.66 21.31 3.30
C ILE A 47 2.95 20.54 3.06
N HIS A 48 2.93 19.23 3.29
CA HIS A 48 4.09 18.37 3.15
C HIS A 48 3.88 17.34 2.06
N LYS A 49 4.90 17.17 1.20
CA LYS A 49 4.87 16.18 0.12
C LYS A 49 5.23 14.79 0.65
N LEU A 50 4.36 13.82 0.40
CA LEU A 50 4.61 12.42 0.70
C LEU A 50 5.70 11.85 -0.22
N PRO A 51 6.51 10.91 0.28
CA PRO A 51 7.55 10.24 -0.50
C PRO A 51 6.93 9.46 -1.67
N SER A 52 7.32 9.81 -2.89
CA SER A 52 6.90 9.12 -4.11
C SER A 52 7.80 7.92 -4.46
N SER A 53 8.97 7.84 -3.83
CA SER A 53 10.02 6.85 -4.12
C SER A 53 10.59 6.25 -2.84
N LEU A 54 11.04 4.99 -2.91
CA LEU A 54 11.65 4.30 -1.76
C LEU A 54 12.90 5.04 -1.22
N SER A 55 13.73 5.62 -2.10
CA SER A 55 14.88 6.42 -1.70
C SER A 55 14.49 7.64 -0.85
N SER A 56 13.34 8.24 -1.15
CA SER A 56 12.84 9.42 -0.43
C SER A 56 12.24 9.11 0.95
N LEU A 57 12.09 7.83 1.31
CA LEU A 57 11.70 7.39 2.66
C LEU A 57 12.84 7.50 3.67
N PHE A 58 14.10 7.45 3.19
CA PHE A 58 15.28 7.52 4.05
C PHE A 58 15.56 8.94 4.54
N GLN A 59 15.12 9.95 3.80
CA GLN A 59 15.24 11.35 4.19
C GLN A 59 14.22 11.68 5.28
N ARG A 60 14.66 12.44 6.29
CA ARG A 60 13.75 13.07 7.25
C ARG A 60 12.95 14.14 6.52
N LYS A 61 11.63 14.06 6.58
CA LYS A 61 10.71 15.04 6.02
C LYS A 61 9.70 15.42 7.08
N GLU A 62 9.46 16.71 7.21
CA GLU A 62 8.32 17.18 7.98
C GLU A 62 7.01 16.61 7.37
N PRO A 63 6.00 16.27 8.18
CA PRO A 63 5.85 16.55 9.62
C PRO A 63 6.51 15.52 10.56
N PHE A 64 7.22 14.51 10.04
CA PHE A 64 7.75 13.39 10.81
C PHE A 64 9.06 13.75 11.53
N SER A 65 9.18 13.33 12.79
CA SER A 65 10.39 13.57 13.60
C SER A 65 11.55 12.65 13.21
N LYS A 66 11.24 11.48 12.64
CA LYS A 66 12.23 10.49 12.20
C LYS A 66 12.05 10.17 10.72
N SER A 67 13.08 9.58 10.13
CA SER A 67 13.01 9.01 8.78
C SER A 67 11.90 7.96 8.72
N LEU A 68 11.05 7.99 7.70
CA LEU A 68 9.97 7.02 7.53
C LEU A 68 10.50 5.59 7.41
N ALA A 69 11.71 5.43 6.83
CA ALA A 69 12.40 4.15 6.78
C ALA A 69 12.63 3.55 8.17
N SER A 70 12.89 4.37 9.20
CA SER A 70 13.14 3.87 10.56
C SER A 70 11.92 3.17 11.18
N TYR A 71 10.72 3.67 10.87
CA TYR A 71 9.47 3.05 11.31
C TYR A 71 9.22 1.72 10.58
N LEU A 72 9.55 1.65 9.29
CA LEU A 72 9.45 0.42 8.50
C LEU A 72 10.43 -0.66 8.98
N VAL A 73 11.68 -0.30 9.27
CA VAL A 73 12.71 -1.24 9.73
C VAL A 73 12.38 -1.81 11.11
N LYS A 74 11.71 -1.04 11.97
CA LYS A 74 11.31 -1.48 13.31
C LYS A 74 10.05 -2.34 13.32
N GLU A 75 9.23 -2.29 12.27
CA GLU A 75 7.94 -2.98 12.20
C GLU A 75 8.01 -4.50 12.45
N PRO A 76 8.98 -5.25 11.90
CA PRO A 76 9.03 -6.71 12.11
C PRO A 76 9.35 -7.12 13.55
N PHE A 77 9.92 -6.20 14.34
CA PHE A 77 10.24 -6.41 15.75
C PHE A 77 9.08 -6.07 16.68
N GLN A 78 7.97 -5.55 16.16
CA GLN A 78 6.81 -5.18 16.96
C GLN A 78 5.97 -6.39 17.34
N ARG A 79 5.39 -6.34 18.53
CA ARG A 79 4.59 -7.44 19.09
C ARG A 79 3.29 -7.64 18.30
N LYS A 80 2.89 -8.90 18.16
CA LYS A 80 1.57 -9.29 17.64
C LYS A 80 0.44 -8.74 18.50
N SER A 81 -0.66 -8.33 17.89
CA SER A 81 -1.86 -7.97 18.63
C SER A 81 -2.55 -9.20 19.20
N LYS A 82 -2.96 -9.14 20.47
CA LYS A 82 -3.82 -10.17 21.09
C LYS A 82 -5.31 -9.93 20.85
N LEU A 83 -5.69 -8.74 20.40
CA LEU A 83 -7.09 -8.33 20.25
C LEU A 83 -7.73 -8.96 19.00
N ASN A 84 -9.01 -9.33 19.09
CA ASN A 84 -9.76 -9.89 17.95
C ASN A 84 -10.12 -8.84 16.90
N ASP A 85 -10.22 -7.58 17.31
CA ASP A 85 -10.32 -6.40 16.47
C ASP A 85 -9.71 -5.20 17.22
N GLU A 86 -9.16 -4.24 16.49
CA GLU A 86 -8.59 -3.01 17.04
C GLU A 86 -8.79 -1.85 16.04
N SER A 87 -8.73 -0.60 16.52
CA SER A 87 -8.85 0.55 15.63
C SER A 87 -7.68 0.61 14.66
N ILE A 88 -7.89 1.22 13.49
CA ILE A 88 -6.81 1.46 12.54
C ILE A 88 -5.72 2.30 13.20
N LYS A 89 -6.09 3.34 13.97
CA LYS A 89 -5.13 4.17 14.68
C LYS A 89 -4.23 3.35 15.61
N ASP A 90 -4.81 2.55 16.50
CA ASP A 90 -4.06 1.76 17.50
C ASP A 90 -3.15 0.74 16.82
N PHE A 91 -3.63 0.09 15.75
CA PHE A 91 -2.85 -0.86 14.97
C PHE A 91 -1.59 -0.22 14.40
N PHE A 92 -1.74 0.93 13.73
CA PHE A 92 -0.64 1.62 13.09
C PHE A 92 0.26 2.32 14.11
N GLU A 93 -0.27 2.81 15.22
CA GLU A 93 0.49 3.44 16.30
C GLU A 93 1.44 2.44 16.96
N ARG A 94 0.95 1.23 17.27
CA ARG A 94 1.77 0.14 17.81
C ARG A 94 2.88 -0.29 16.84
N ARG A 95 2.61 -0.35 15.54
CA ARG A 95 3.55 -0.89 14.55
C ARG A 95 4.54 0.14 13.99
N PHE A 96 4.04 1.31 13.67
CA PHE A 96 4.74 2.35 12.92
C PHE A 96 4.89 3.66 13.72
N GLY A 97 4.33 3.74 14.93
CA GLY A 97 4.41 4.92 15.77
C GLY A 97 3.26 5.90 15.58
N SER A 98 3.06 6.75 16.60
CA SER A 98 1.95 7.71 16.69
C SER A 98 1.95 8.75 15.56
N GLU A 99 3.13 9.16 15.08
CA GLU A 99 3.24 10.14 14.00
C GLU A 99 2.65 9.61 12.68
N ILE A 100 2.95 8.35 12.33
CA ILE A 100 2.42 7.74 11.11
C ILE A 100 0.92 7.52 11.25
N ALA A 101 0.47 7.02 12.40
CA ALA A 101 -0.95 6.83 12.67
C ALA A 101 -1.73 8.15 12.55
N THR A 102 -1.21 9.22 13.13
CA THR A 102 -1.91 10.52 13.20
C THR A 102 -1.87 11.30 11.90
N TYR A 103 -0.71 11.42 11.25
CA TYR A 103 -0.58 12.30 10.08
C TYR A 103 -0.87 11.58 8.76
N LEU A 104 -0.42 10.34 8.61
CA LEU A 104 -0.52 9.63 7.34
C LEU A 104 -1.79 8.79 7.28
N VAL A 105 -2.00 7.95 8.30
CA VAL A 105 -3.08 6.97 8.31
C VAL A 105 -4.43 7.65 8.51
N ASP A 106 -4.51 8.66 9.37
CA ASP A 106 -5.75 9.43 9.53
C ASP A 106 -6.15 10.17 8.25
N ALA A 107 -5.21 10.86 7.59
CA ALA A 107 -5.47 11.52 6.31
C ALA A 107 -5.90 10.53 5.23
N PHE A 108 -5.30 9.33 5.21
CA PHE A 108 -5.66 8.26 4.30
C PHE A 108 -7.08 7.71 4.56
N CYS A 109 -7.44 7.49 5.83
CA CYS A 109 -8.77 7.03 6.23
C CYS A 109 -9.84 8.06 5.87
N LYS A 110 -9.56 9.35 6.08
CA LYS A 110 -10.44 10.44 5.63
C LYS A 110 -10.61 10.45 4.12
N GLY A 111 -9.54 10.20 3.36
CA GLY A 111 -9.59 10.20 1.89
C GLY A 111 -10.34 9.01 1.28
N ILE A 112 -10.29 7.82 1.91
CA ILE A 112 -10.96 6.61 1.37
C ILE A 112 -12.34 6.39 1.97
N TYR A 113 -12.46 6.55 3.29
CA TYR A 113 -13.65 6.17 4.06
C TYR A 113 -14.41 7.37 4.63
N ALA A 114 -13.93 8.61 4.44
CA ALA A 114 -14.49 9.81 5.06
C ALA A 114 -14.65 9.71 6.59
N GLY A 115 -13.81 8.88 7.24
CA GLY A 115 -13.92 8.56 8.66
C GLY A 115 -12.60 8.76 9.42
N LYS A 116 -12.70 8.83 10.76
CA LYS A 116 -11.53 8.94 11.65
C LYS A 116 -10.87 7.59 11.83
N SER A 117 -9.54 7.56 11.82
CA SER A 117 -8.76 6.33 12.00
C SER A 117 -8.98 5.64 13.36
N SER A 118 -9.38 6.38 14.39
CA SER A 118 -9.65 5.85 15.74
C SER A 118 -10.99 5.10 15.86
N GLU A 119 -11.94 5.35 14.97
CA GLU A 119 -13.29 4.77 15.01
C GLU A 119 -13.44 3.58 14.04
N LEU A 120 -12.53 3.47 13.07
CA LEU A 120 -12.57 2.44 12.04
C LEU A 120 -11.82 1.17 12.47
N SER A 121 -12.42 0.02 12.17
CA SER A 121 -11.86 -1.32 12.43
C SER A 121 -10.80 -1.69 11.38
N ILE A 122 -9.62 -2.14 11.84
CA ILE A 122 -8.57 -2.65 10.94
C ILE A 122 -9.00 -3.94 10.25
N LYS A 123 -9.79 -4.78 10.93
CA LYS A 123 -10.25 -6.07 10.40
C LYS A 123 -11.19 -5.88 9.22
N SER A 124 -12.05 -4.87 9.27
CA SER A 124 -13.02 -4.55 8.22
C SER A 124 -12.39 -3.77 7.07
N CYS A 125 -11.63 -2.72 7.35
CA CYS A 125 -11.06 -1.83 6.32
C CYS A 125 -9.81 -2.42 5.64
N PHE A 126 -9.02 -3.22 6.37
CA PHE A 126 -7.74 -3.76 5.89
C PHE A 126 -7.54 -5.25 6.26
N PRO A 127 -8.44 -6.15 5.84
CA PRO A 127 -8.43 -7.56 6.26
C PRO A 127 -7.14 -8.29 5.91
N SER A 128 -6.50 -7.94 4.78
CA SER A 128 -5.22 -8.55 4.38
C SER A 128 -4.05 -8.15 5.29
N LEU A 129 -4.04 -6.92 5.80
CA LEU A 129 -3.00 -6.48 6.75
C LEU A 129 -3.22 -7.16 8.10
N PHE A 130 -4.47 -7.18 8.58
CA PHE A 130 -4.83 -7.84 9.84
C PHE A 130 -4.49 -9.34 9.84
N ALA A 131 -4.83 -10.06 8.76
CA ALA A 131 -4.48 -11.47 8.62
C ALA A 131 -2.96 -11.71 8.61
N SER A 132 -2.20 -10.79 8.01
CA SER A 132 -0.73 -10.85 7.96
C SER A 132 -0.10 -10.63 9.33
N ASP A 133 -0.58 -9.64 10.09
CA ASP A 133 -0.20 -9.40 11.49
C ASP A 133 -0.43 -10.67 12.33
N LYS A 134 -1.62 -11.26 12.27
CA LYS A 134 -1.95 -12.46 13.06
C LYS A 134 -1.06 -13.65 12.71
N LYS A 135 -0.92 -13.93 11.42
CA LYS A 135 -0.18 -15.11 10.94
C LYS A 135 1.33 -14.96 11.14
N TYR A 136 1.93 -13.88 10.65
CA TYR A 136 3.39 -13.72 10.57
C TYR A 136 3.97 -12.80 11.64
N GLY A 137 3.13 -12.01 12.31
CA GLY A 137 3.55 -11.01 13.29
C GLY A 137 4.15 -9.75 12.73
N SER A 138 4.21 -9.67 11.41
CA SER A 138 4.73 -8.56 10.66
C SER A 138 3.90 -8.36 9.41
N VAL A 139 3.69 -7.10 9.06
CA VAL A 139 2.95 -6.68 7.86
C VAL A 139 3.87 -6.66 6.65
N ILE A 140 5.17 -6.39 6.84
CA ILE A 140 6.15 -6.27 5.75
C ILE A 140 6.64 -7.65 5.26
N HIS A 141 6.71 -8.65 6.14
CA HIS A 141 7.29 -9.96 5.82
C HIS A 141 6.61 -10.71 4.65
N PRO A 142 5.26 -10.78 4.55
CA PRO A 142 4.61 -11.41 3.41
C PRO A 142 4.97 -10.73 2.08
N TRP A 143 5.17 -9.41 2.11
CA TRP A 143 5.53 -8.61 0.95
C TRP A 143 6.96 -8.94 0.49
N TRP A 144 7.91 -9.06 1.41
CA TRP A 144 9.29 -9.45 1.12
C TRP A 144 9.37 -10.84 0.50
N ASN A 145 8.64 -11.81 1.06
CA ASN A 145 8.59 -13.17 0.52
C ASN A 145 7.99 -13.19 -0.89
N ALA A 146 6.97 -12.37 -1.15
CA ALA A 146 6.38 -12.24 -2.48
C ALA A 146 7.36 -11.65 -3.51
N VAL A 147 8.15 -10.64 -3.12
CA VAL A 147 9.19 -10.03 -3.98
C VAL A 147 10.29 -11.04 -4.30
N LYS A 148 10.77 -11.79 -3.30
CA LYS A 148 11.81 -12.82 -3.49
C LYS A 148 11.34 -13.98 -4.36
N ALA A 149 10.06 -14.34 -4.29
CA ALA A 149 9.48 -15.33 -5.19
C ALA A 149 9.41 -14.82 -6.65
N ARG A 150 9.33 -13.51 -6.87
CA ARG A 150 9.24 -12.89 -8.19
C ARG A 150 10.55 -12.97 -8.98
N SER A 151 11.71 -12.86 -8.32
CA SER A 151 13.02 -12.97 -8.98
C SER A 151 13.35 -14.39 -9.45
N ARG A 152 12.75 -15.42 -8.82
CA ARG A 152 12.92 -16.83 -9.24
C ARG A 152 12.14 -17.19 -10.52
N HIS A 153 11.06 -16.47 -10.84
CA HIS A 153 10.26 -16.71 -12.05
C HIS A 153 10.74 -15.93 -13.28
N HIS A 154 11.80 -15.13 -13.18
CA HIS A 154 12.39 -14.45 -14.33
C HIS A 154 13.18 -15.39 -15.26
N CYS A 155 13.50 -16.61 -14.81
CA CYS A 155 14.21 -17.62 -15.60
C CYS A 155 13.33 -18.35 -16.65
N CYS A 156 11.99 -18.26 -16.57
CA CYS A 156 11.11 -19.03 -17.46
C CYS A 156 10.29 -18.20 -18.47
N ARG A 157 10.68 -16.95 -18.76
CA ARG A 157 10.02 -16.14 -19.82
C ARG A 157 10.81 -16.17 -21.13
N GLY A 158 11.04 -17.38 -21.64
CA GLY A 158 11.38 -17.61 -23.04
C GLY A 158 10.17 -18.16 -23.79
N VAL A 159 9.09 -17.38 -23.91
CA VAL A 159 8.03 -17.73 -24.88
C VAL A 159 8.52 -17.23 -26.24
N LYS A 160 9.17 -18.12 -27.00
CA LYS A 160 9.34 -17.95 -28.44
C LYS A 160 7.94 -17.98 -29.05
N ILE A 161 7.43 -16.82 -29.46
CA ILE A 161 6.30 -16.77 -30.40
C ILE A 161 6.87 -17.28 -31.72
N GLY A 162 6.70 -18.57 -31.97
CA GLY A 162 7.03 -19.16 -33.26
C GLY A 162 6.09 -18.57 -34.31
N SER A 163 6.65 -17.77 -35.21
CA SER A 163 6.03 -17.45 -36.49
C SER A 163 5.81 -18.77 -37.25
N ARG A 164 4.55 -19.20 -37.36
CA ARG A 164 4.17 -20.24 -38.32
C ARG A 164 3.46 -19.57 -39.49
N ARG A 165 4.22 -19.57 -40.59
CA ARG A 165 3.88 -19.39 -42.01
C ARG A 165 3.45 -18.01 -42.46
#